data_AF-A0A8T3NDY2-F1
#
_entry.id   AF-A0A8T3NDY2-F1
#
_cell.length_a   1.000
_cell.length_b   1.000
_cell.length_c   1.000
_cell.angle_alpha   90.00
_cell.angle_beta   90.00
_cell.angle_gamma   90.00
#
_symmetry.space_group_name_H-M   'P 1'
#
loop_
_entity.id
_entity.type
_entity.pdbx_description
1 polymer ?
#
loop_
_entity_poly.entity_id
_entity_poly.type
_entity_poly.pdbx_seq_one_letter_code
_entity_poly.pdbx_strand_id
1 'polypeptide(L)'
;MRSLFRQPAVWLSGFALLLYAWPALRVVQLSPDAVEYIDIARRLVDGDGYQLGVKAYHFGGTEVLHDGLSERAPLYPVLVAGLFSLGLGLPSIQLVNAVLAAASVALVYGLGCELFGRRTGALAGLLAATSPVMLVRMVPPMTEALAIWLTLAATWLVVRYGRRGRTDAFLLAGAALGLSYLARPTAA
;
A
#
# COMPACT_ATOMS: atom_id res chain seq x y z
N MET A 1 -18.93 -25.66 1.18
CA MET A 1 -18.81 -24.92 -0.11
C MET A 1 -19.91 -23.88 -0.39
N ARG A 2 -21.09 -23.91 0.26
CA ARG A 2 -22.16 -22.89 0.06
C ARG A 2 -21.93 -21.52 0.72
N SER A 3 -20.89 -21.36 1.56
CA SER A 3 -20.61 -20.09 2.27
C SER A 3 -19.78 -19.09 1.46
N LEU A 4 -18.94 -19.54 0.51
CA LEU A 4 -18.03 -18.66 -0.23
C LEU A 4 -18.80 -17.67 -1.14
N PHE A 5 -19.88 -18.10 -1.79
CA PHE A 5 -20.68 -17.23 -2.69
C PHE A 5 -21.44 -16.10 -1.98
N ARG A 6 -21.48 -16.07 -0.63
CA ARG A 6 -22.12 -14.99 0.14
C ARG A 6 -21.23 -13.77 0.37
N GLN A 7 -19.93 -13.86 0.10
CA GLN A 7 -18.94 -12.82 0.42
C GLN A 7 -18.31 -12.20 -0.83
N PRO A 8 -19.04 -11.32 -1.57
CA PRO A 8 -18.52 -10.67 -2.78
C PRO A 8 -17.23 -9.89 -2.55
N ALA A 9 -16.99 -9.35 -1.34
CA ALA A 9 -15.72 -8.72 -0.98
C ALA A 9 -14.51 -9.66 -1.18
N VAL A 10 -14.64 -10.93 -0.79
CA VAL A 10 -13.58 -11.94 -0.90
C VAL A 10 -13.30 -12.27 -2.36
N TRP A 11 -14.36 -12.46 -3.15
CA TRP A 11 -14.22 -12.73 -4.58
C TRP A 11 -13.60 -11.58 -5.34
N LEU A 12 -14.05 -10.35 -5.09
CA LEU A 12 -13.50 -9.16 -5.73
C LEU A 12 -12.03 -8.96 -5.38
N SER A 13 -11.68 -9.15 -4.11
CA SER A 13 -10.28 -9.05 -3.66
C SER A 13 -9.42 -10.18 -4.23
N GLY A 14 -9.92 -11.41 -4.26
CA GLY A 14 -9.22 -12.55 -4.85
C GLY A 14 -9.01 -12.37 -6.36
N PHE A 15 -10.03 -11.87 -7.07
CA PHE A 15 -9.94 -11.53 -8.49
C PHE A 15 -8.92 -10.41 -8.74
N ALA A 16 -8.97 -9.32 -7.97
CA ALA A 16 -7.98 -8.24 -8.04
C ALA A 16 -6.56 -8.75 -7.76
N LEU A 17 -6.39 -9.59 -6.73
CA LEU A 17 -5.09 -10.16 -6.41
C LEU A 17 -4.54 -11.02 -7.54
N LEU A 18 -5.36 -11.85 -8.19
CA LEU A 18 -4.93 -12.63 -9.35
C LEU A 18 -4.48 -11.73 -10.51
N LEU A 19 -5.24 -10.66 -10.79
CA LEU A 19 -4.89 -9.68 -11.82
C LEU A 19 -3.58 -8.94 -11.52
N TYR A 20 -3.33 -8.60 -10.26
CA TYR A 20 -2.20 -7.78 -9.84
C TYR A 20 -0.94 -8.59 -9.52
N ALA A 21 -1.09 -9.82 -9.02
CA ALA A 21 0.03 -10.70 -8.70
C ALA A 21 0.79 -11.15 -9.96
N TRP A 22 0.08 -11.35 -11.08
CA TRP A 22 0.71 -11.73 -12.34
C TRP A 22 1.80 -10.73 -12.80
N PRO A 23 1.52 -9.43 -13.00
CA PRO A 23 2.56 -8.46 -13.33
C PRO A 23 3.59 -8.29 -12.19
N ALA A 24 3.16 -8.32 -10.93
CA ALA A 24 4.03 -8.18 -9.76
C ALA A 24 5.15 -9.23 -9.69
N LEU A 25 4.88 -10.46 -10.12
CA LEU A 25 5.84 -11.56 -10.09
C LEU A 25 6.69 -11.66 -11.36
N ARG A 26 6.21 -11.09 -12.49
CA ARG A 26 6.88 -11.23 -13.79
C ARG A 26 7.93 -10.17 -14.06
N VAL A 27 7.68 -8.93 -13.62
CA VAL A 27 8.56 -7.79 -13.90
C VAL A 27 8.68 -6.93 -12.66
N VAL A 28 9.90 -6.69 -12.20
CA VAL A 28 10.17 -5.71 -11.14
C VAL A 28 10.12 -4.32 -11.75
N GLN A 29 9.08 -3.55 -11.41
CA GLN A 29 8.85 -2.21 -11.95
C GLN A 29 9.67 -1.18 -11.16
N LEU A 30 10.94 -0.99 -11.50
CA LEU A 30 11.77 0.02 -10.85
C LEU A 30 11.52 1.41 -11.45
N SER A 31 11.27 2.37 -10.57
CA SER A 31 11.28 3.81 -10.86
C SER A 31 12.45 4.48 -10.14
N PRO A 32 12.83 5.72 -10.48
CA PRO A 32 13.86 6.44 -9.74
C PRO A 32 13.56 6.51 -8.23
N ASP A 33 12.32 6.81 -7.86
CA ASP A 33 11.86 6.80 -6.46
C ASP A 33 11.97 5.41 -5.82
N ALA A 34 11.71 4.34 -6.58
CA ALA A 34 11.75 2.97 -6.04
C ALA A 34 13.16 2.63 -5.56
N VAL A 35 14.16 3.05 -6.34
CA VAL A 35 15.56 2.81 -6.04
C VAL A 35 15.94 3.47 -4.72
N GLU A 36 15.45 4.67 -4.44
CA GLU A 36 15.72 5.36 -3.17
C GLU A 36 15.09 4.64 -1.97
N TYR A 37 13.82 4.21 -2.08
CA TYR A 37 13.18 3.44 -1.00
C TYR A 37 13.90 2.11 -0.73
N ILE A 38 14.36 1.44 -1.80
CA ILE A 38 15.09 0.17 -1.72
C ILE A 38 16.49 0.37 -1.12
N ASP A 39 17.19 1.45 -1.47
CA ASP A 39 18.51 1.78 -0.92
C ASP A 39 18.42 2.03 0.59
N ILE A 40 17.49 2.90 1.03
CA ILE A 40 17.24 3.16 2.45
C ILE A 40 16.92 1.85 3.19
N ALA A 41 16.07 1.00 2.61
CA ALA A 41 15.69 -0.26 3.22
C ALA A 41 16.87 -1.23 3.39
N ARG A 42 17.78 -1.31 2.41
CA ARG A 42 18.99 -2.15 2.50
C ARG A 42 19.94 -1.65 3.58
N ARG A 43 20.22 -0.35 3.58
CA ARG A 43 21.07 0.31 4.60
C ARG A 43 20.53 0.11 6.01
N LEU A 44 19.21 0.17 6.17
CA LEU A 44 18.57 -0.11 7.46
C LEU A 44 18.77 -1.56 7.91
N VAL A 45 18.75 -2.54 6.99
CA VAL A 45 19.03 -3.95 7.29
C VAL A 45 20.51 -4.18 7.58
N ASP A 46 21.40 -3.49 6.87
CA ASP A 46 22.85 -3.60 7.01
C ASP A 46 23.38 -2.92 8.30
N GLY A 47 22.55 -2.10 8.96
CA GLY A 47 22.88 -1.42 10.21
C GLY A 47 23.46 -0.01 10.04
N ASP A 48 23.46 0.53 8.82
CA ASP A 48 23.94 1.88 8.49
C ASP A 48 22.99 2.99 8.97
N GLY A 49 21.77 2.62 9.39
CA GLY A 49 20.72 3.53 9.79
C GLY A 49 19.84 3.99 8.62
N TYR A 50 18.98 4.99 8.87
CA TYR A 50 18.04 5.51 7.89
C TYR A 50 18.70 6.56 6.98
N GLN A 51 19.60 6.09 6.11
CA GLN A 51 20.41 6.93 5.21
C GLN A 51 20.08 6.63 3.74
N LEU A 52 20.30 7.62 2.88
CA LEU A 52 20.15 7.49 1.43
C LEU A 52 21.49 7.75 0.75
N GLY A 53 22.04 6.74 0.07
CA GLY A 53 23.29 6.83 -0.69
C GLY A 53 23.12 6.61 -2.19
N VAL A 54 21.89 6.41 -2.68
CA VAL A 54 21.57 6.48 -4.11
C VAL A 54 20.52 7.56 -4.29
N LYS A 55 20.85 8.62 -5.04
CA LYS A 55 19.89 9.66 -5.39
C LYS A 55 19.37 9.41 -6.80
N ALA A 56 18.04 9.44 -6.97
CA ALA A 56 17.39 9.37 -8.27
C ALA A 56 18.07 10.35 -9.23
N TYR A 57 18.32 9.89 -10.45
CA TYR A 57 19.00 10.64 -11.53
C TYR A 57 20.53 10.82 -11.40
N HIS A 58 21.19 10.26 -10.38
CA HIS A 58 22.65 10.09 -10.39
C HIS A 58 23.02 8.73 -10.99
N PHE A 59 23.97 8.72 -11.93
CA PHE A 59 24.51 7.49 -12.52
C PHE A 59 25.58 6.91 -11.58
N GLY A 60 25.18 6.03 -10.67
CA GLY A 60 26.05 5.41 -9.65
C GLY A 60 25.53 5.64 -8.22
N GLY A 61 26.32 5.25 -7.22
CA GLY A 61 26.11 5.72 -5.85
C GLY A 61 26.47 7.20 -5.74
N THR A 62 25.89 7.92 -4.78
CA THR A 62 26.40 9.23 -4.40
C THR A 62 27.60 9.03 -3.47
N GLU A 63 28.69 9.77 -3.68
CA GLU A 63 29.79 9.82 -2.71
C GLU A 63 29.35 10.46 -1.38
N VAL A 64 28.20 11.15 -1.39
CA VAL A 64 27.60 11.83 -0.24
C VAL A 64 26.41 11.01 0.27
N LEU A 65 26.45 10.68 1.56
CA LEU A 65 25.30 10.11 2.27
C LEU A 65 24.32 11.22 2.64
N HIS A 66 23.06 11.04 2.29
CA HIS A 66 21.96 11.92 2.67
C HIS A 66 21.23 11.37 3.90
N ASP A 67 20.69 12.29 4.71
CA ASP A 67 19.72 11.92 5.73
C ASP A 67 18.45 11.43 5.06
N GLY A 68 18.14 10.13 5.21
CA GLY A 68 17.00 9.52 4.57
C GLY A 68 15.68 10.13 5.05
N LEU A 69 15.59 10.57 6.33
CA LEU A 69 14.34 11.10 6.89
C LEU A 69 13.97 12.46 6.28
N SER A 70 14.98 13.22 5.85
CA SER A 70 14.80 14.49 5.15
C SER A 70 14.28 14.30 3.71
N GLU A 71 14.51 13.13 3.11
CA GLU A 71 14.20 12.86 1.70
C GLU A 71 12.94 11.99 1.55
N ARG A 72 12.79 10.95 2.38
CA ARG A 72 11.73 9.94 2.25
C ARG A 72 11.11 9.58 3.59
N ALA A 73 9.77 9.59 3.62
CA ALA A 73 9.01 9.23 4.82
C ALA A 73 9.25 7.76 5.23
N PRO A 74 9.29 7.46 6.55
CA PRO A 74 9.88 6.23 7.07
C PRO A 74 9.06 4.96 6.89
N LEU A 75 7.73 5.03 6.84
CA LEU A 75 6.92 3.82 7.00
C LEU A 75 7.10 2.83 5.85
N TYR A 76 7.24 3.31 4.61
CA TYR A 76 7.39 2.44 3.46
C TYR A 76 8.78 1.80 3.38
N PRO A 77 9.91 2.52 3.53
CA PRO A 77 11.23 1.88 3.58
C PRO A 77 11.39 0.92 4.76
N VAL A 78 10.79 1.21 5.92
CA VAL A 78 10.78 0.27 7.06
C VAL A 78 10.01 -1.01 6.71
N LEU A 79 8.86 -0.91 6.02
CA LEU A 79 8.14 -2.09 5.53
C LEU A 79 9.03 -2.93 4.59
N VAL A 80 9.70 -2.27 3.64
CA VAL A 80 10.60 -2.94 2.68
C VAL A 80 11.80 -3.58 3.38
N ALA A 81 12.40 -2.90 4.36
CA ALA A 81 13.47 -3.44 5.19
C ALA A 81 13.03 -4.69 5.95
N GLY A 82 11.78 -4.71 6.45
CA GLY A 82 11.17 -5.89 7.06
C GLY A 82 11.04 -7.06 6.10
N LEU A 83 10.80 -6.83 4.79
CA LEU A 83 10.79 -7.90 3.80
C LEU A 83 12.21 -8.43 3.54
N PHE A 84 13.19 -7.53 3.46
CA PHE A 84 14.59 -7.90 3.22
C PHE A 84 15.21 -8.64 4.41
N SER A 85 14.88 -8.27 5.65
CA SER A 85 15.36 -8.99 6.85
C SER A 85 14.81 -10.41 6.94
N LEU A 86 13.68 -10.69 6.29
CA LEU A 86 13.12 -12.04 6.11
C LEU A 86 13.75 -12.80 4.92
N GLY A 87 14.74 -12.22 4.23
CA GLY A 87 15.41 -12.81 3.08
C GLY A 87 14.59 -12.77 1.78
N LEU A 88 13.55 -11.92 1.71
CA LEU A 88 12.69 -11.81 0.52
C LEU A 88 13.30 -10.85 -0.51
N GLY A 89 13.27 -11.21 -1.79
CA GLY A 89 13.78 -10.37 -2.88
C GLY A 89 12.82 -9.26 -3.33
N LEU A 90 13.24 -8.44 -4.31
CA LEU A 90 12.45 -7.31 -4.84
C LEU A 90 11.02 -7.65 -5.30
N PRO A 91 10.71 -8.82 -5.91
CA PRO A 91 9.34 -9.16 -6.28
C PRO A 91 8.38 -9.22 -5.09
N SER A 92 8.88 -9.51 -3.90
CA SER A 92 8.07 -9.57 -2.68
C SER A 92 7.43 -8.22 -2.34
N ILE A 93 8.12 -7.11 -2.61
CA ILE A 93 7.63 -5.75 -2.38
C ILE A 93 6.36 -5.52 -3.21
N GLN A 94 6.43 -5.82 -4.50
CA GLN A 94 5.28 -5.69 -5.41
C GLN A 94 4.14 -6.64 -5.05
N LEU A 95 4.46 -7.83 -4.54
CA LEU A 95 3.44 -8.78 -4.09
C LEU A 95 2.70 -8.26 -2.85
N VAL A 96 3.41 -7.70 -1.87
CA VAL A 96 2.78 -7.03 -0.72
C VAL A 96 1.91 -5.87 -1.18
N ASN A 97 2.43 -5.05 -2.09
CA ASN A 97 1.69 -3.94 -2.69
C ASN A 97 0.43 -4.40 -3.46
N ALA A 98 0.51 -5.51 -4.20
CA ALA A 98 -0.65 -6.13 -4.85
C ALA A 98 -1.68 -6.66 -3.85
N VAL A 99 -1.24 -7.22 -2.72
CA VAL A 99 -2.14 -7.63 -1.61
C VAL A 99 -2.84 -6.41 -1.00
N LEU A 100 -2.13 -5.31 -0.76
CA LEU A 100 -2.71 -4.06 -0.26
C LEU A 100 -3.70 -3.44 -1.26
N ALA A 101 -3.39 -3.50 -2.55
CA ALA A 101 -4.31 -3.07 -3.61
C ALA A 101 -5.59 -3.92 -3.64
N ALA A 102 -5.47 -5.25 -3.53
CA ALA A 102 -6.62 -6.15 -3.43
C ALA A 102 -7.43 -5.92 -2.14
N ALA A 103 -6.78 -5.68 -1.01
CA ALA A 103 -7.45 -5.31 0.23
C ALA A 103 -8.19 -3.97 0.11
N SER A 104 -7.63 -3.02 -0.64
CA SER A 104 -8.28 -1.74 -0.95
C SER A 104 -9.58 -1.95 -1.76
N VAL A 105 -9.63 -2.93 -2.66
CA VAL A 105 -10.86 -3.30 -3.39
C VAL A 105 -11.97 -3.77 -2.44
N ALA A 106 -11.65 -4.58 -1.43
CA ALA A 106 -12.61 -4.97 -0.39
C ALA A 106 -13.16 -3.76 0.38
N LEU A 107 -12.30 -2.79 0.70
CA LEU A 107 -12.71 -1.56 1.39
C LEU A 107 -13.61 -0.70 0.50
N VAL A 108 -13.30 -0.55 -0.79
CA VAL A 108 -14.15 0.16 -1.76
C VAL A 108 -15.52 -0.51 -1.88
N TYR A 109 -15.56 -1.84 -1.98
CA TYR A 109 -16.80 -2.61 -1.95
C TYR A 109 -17.61 -2.33 -0.67
N GLY A 110 -16.95 -2.41 0.49
CA GLY A 110 -17.56 -2.18 1.79
C GLY A 110 -18.16 -0.78 1.89
N LEU A 111 -17.38 0.25 1.56
CA LEU A 111 -17.80 1.64 1.58
C LEU A 111 -19.02 1.87 0.68
N GLY A 112 -19.00 1.35 -0.55
CA GLY A 112 -20.15 1.44 -1.45
C GLY A 112 -21.39 0.73 -0.90
N CYS A 113 -21.22 -0.38 -0.16
CA CYS A 113 -22.34 -1.06 0.51
C CYS A 113 -22.93 -0.25 1.67
N GLU A 114 -22.09 0.34 2.51
CA GLU A 114 -22.56 1.14 3.66
C GLU A 114 -23.22 2.44 3.21
N LEU A 115 -22.72 3.06 2.14
CA LEU A 115 -23.23 4.36 1.67
C LEU A 115 -24.43 4.24 0.72
N PHE A 116 -24.43 3.23 -0.16
CA PHE A 116 -25.36 3.16 -1.30
C PHE A 116 -25.96 1.76 -1.52
N GLY A 117 -25.72 0.82 -0.61
CA GLY A 117 -26.25 -0.54 -0.69
C GLY A 117 -25.45 -1.51 -1.55
N ARG A 118 -25.86 -2.78 -1.50
CA ARG A 118 -25.04 -3.93 -1.95
C ARG A 118 -24.74 -3.95 -3.45
N ARG A 119 -25.66 -3.47 -4.29
CA ARG A 119 -25.47 -3.41 -5.75
C ARG A 119 -24.40 -2.39 -6.12
N THR A 120 -24.47 -1.19 -5.57
CA THR A 120 -23.49 -0.12 -5.79
C THR A 120 -22.13 -0.51 -5.26
N GLY A 121 -22.05 -1.13 -4.07
CA GLY A 121 -20.79 -1.65 -3.55
C GLY A 121 -20.16 -2.71 -4.46
N ALA A 122 -20.96 -3.64 -5.00
CA ALA A 122 -20.45 -4.64 -5.96
C ALA A 122 -19.89 -4.00 -7.24
N LEU A 123 -20.60 -3.01 -7.80
CA LEU A 123 -20.13 -2.26 -8.97
C LEU A 123 -18.86 -1.48 -8.68
N ALA A 124 -18.80 -0.76 -7.55
CA ALA A 124 -17.63 0.02 -7.14
C ALA A 124 -16.40 -0.88 -6.93
N GLY A 125 -16.57 -2.01 -6.25
CA GLY A 125 -15.48 -2.97 -6.05
C GLY A 125 -15.03 -3.63 -7.36
N LEU A 126 -15.94 -3.94 -8.29
CA LEU A 126 -15.57 -4.46 -9.61
C LEU A 126 -14.79 -3.43 -10.42
N LEU A 127 -15.25 -2.18 -10.47
CA LEU A 127 -14.56 -1.08 -11.15
C LEU A 127 -13.17 -0.84 -10.57
N ALA A 128 -13.02 -0.91 -9.24
CA ALA A 128 -11.73 -0.83 -8.57
C ALA A 128 -10.82 -2.02 -8.96
N ALA A 129 -11.32 -3.26 -8.89
CA ALA A 129 -10.57 -4.47 -9.24
C ALA A 129 -10.03 -4.43 -10.68
N THR A 130 -10.82 -3.92 -11.63
CA THR A 130 -10.45 -3.84 -13.05
C THR A 130 -9.78 -2.51 -13.42
N SER A 131 -9.53 -1.62 -12.46
CA SER A 131 -8.98 -0.29 -12.73
C SER A 131 -7.51 -0.39 -13.17
N PRO A 132 -7.17 0.07 -14.39
CA PRO A 132 -5.77 0.14 -14.82
C PRO A 132 -4.94 1.08 -13.93
N VAL A 133 -5.57 2.12 -13.37
CA VAL A 133 -4.89 3.08 -12.49
C VAL A 133 -4.46 2.41 -11.20
N MET A 134 -5.30 1.55 -10.60
CA MET A 134 -4.89 0.81 -9.40
C MET A 134 -3.72 -0.12 -9.68
N LEU A 135 -3.75 -0.83 -10.82
CA LEU A 135 -2.65 -1.70 -11.22
C LEU A 135 -1.34 -0.91 -11.39
N VAL A 136 -1.36 0.17 -12.17
CA VAL A 136 -0.14 0.95 -12.50
C VAL A 136 0.39 1.74 -11.29
N ARG A 137 -0.47 2.21 -10.39
CA ARG A 137 -0.05 3.03 -9.25
C ARG A 137 0.22 2.25 -7.98
N MET A 138 -0.49 1.14 -7.75
CA MET A 138 -0.39 0.42 -6.48
C MET A 138 0.49 -0.81 -6.55
N VAL A 139 0.74 -1.42 -7.72
CA VAL A 139 1.57 -2.64 -7.79
C VAL A 139 3.08 -2.37 -7.73
N PRO A 140 3.64 -1.33 -8.39
CA PRO A 140 5.06 -1.04 -8.32
C PRO A 140 5.55 -0.83 -6.87
N PRO A 141 6.85 -0.98 -6.58
CA PRO A 141 7.46 -0.81 -5.25
C PRO A 141 7.49 0.66 -4.84
N MET A 142 6.29 1.21 -4.61
CA MET A 142 6.03 2.60 -4.25
C MET A 142 5.08 2.71 -3.05
N THR A 143 4.97 3.92 -2.51
CA THR A 143 4.25 4.24 -1.28
C THR A 143 2.73 4.24 -1.44
N GLU A 144 2.23 4.37 -2.67
CA GLU A 144 0.81 4.51 -3.00
C GLU A 144 -0.04 3.38 -2.44
N ALA A 145 0.39 2.11 -2.59
CA ALA A 145 -0.37 0.96 -2.09
C ALA A 145 -0.67 1.07 -0.60
N LEU A 146 0.37 1.33 0.19
CA LEU A 146 0.30 1.42 1.63
C LEU A 146 -0.52 2.64 2.08
N ALA A 147 -0.24 3.81 1.51
CA ALA A 147 -0.93 5.05 1.88
C ALA A 147 -2.43 5.01 1.53
N ILE A 148 -2.79 4.56 0.33
CA ILE A 148 -4.19 4.47 -0.11
C ILE A 148 -4.94 3.43 0.73
N TRP A 149 -4.34 2.26 1.00
CA TRP A 149 -4.98 1.24 1.82
C TRP A 149 -5.24 1.75 3.24
N LEU A 150 -4.26 2.40 3.88
CA LEU A 150 -4.41 3.00 5.21
C LEU A 150 -5.48 4.10 5.23
N THR A 151 -5.51 4.96 4.21
CA THR A 151 -6.53 6.01 4.06
C THR A 151 -7.93 5.42 3.88
N LEU A 152 -8.08 4.38 3.07
CA LEU A 152 -9.36 3.68 2.89
C LEU A 152 -9.78 2.96 4.18
N ALA A 153 -8.84 2.38 4.92
CA ALA A 153 -9.12 1.71 6.19
C ALA A 153 -9.61 2.73 7.23
N ALA A 154 -8.97 3.89 7.34
CA ALA A 154 -9.44 4.99 8.18
C ALA A 154 -10.85 5.46 7.78
N THR A 155 -11.08 5.65 6.48
CA THR A 155 -12.39 6.07 5.94
C THR A 155 -13.47 5.03 6.28
N TRP A 156 -13.16 3.75 6.09
CA TRP A 156 -14.05 2.64 6.44
C TRP A 156 -14.41 2.63 7.92
N LEU A 157 -13.42 2.79 8.82
CA LEU A 157 -13.66 2.84 10.27
C LEU A 157 -14.61 3.99 10.64
N VAL A 158 -14.39 5.18 10.08
CA VAL A 158 -15.24 6.36 10.32
C VAL A 158 -16.66 6.15 9.79
N VAL A 159 -16.81 5.71 8.53
CA VAL A 159 -18.14 5.50 7.92
C VAL A 159 -18.91 4.41 8.65
N ARG A 160 -18.25 3.28 8.95
CA ARG A 160 -18.89 2.11 9.55
C ARG A 160 -19.23 2.35 11.03
N TYR A 161 -18.35 2.98 11.80
CA TYR A 161 -18.49 3.01 13.26
C TYR A 161 -18.68 4.42 13.85
N GLY A 162 -18.45 5.48 13.08
CA GLY A 162 -18.56 6.87 13.57
C GLY A 162 -19.94 7.21 14.09
N ARG A 163 -21.01 6.72 13.43
CA ARG A 163 -22.40 6.92 13.89
C ARG A 163 -22.77 6.12 15.14
N ARG A 164 -21.94 5.16 15.55
CA ARG A 164 -22.17 4.28 16.71
C ARG A 164 -21.51 4.78 17.99
N GLY A 165 -20.92 5.98 17.98
CA GLY A 165 -20.27 6.57 19.16
C GLY A 165 -19.01 5.84 19.63
N ARG A 166 -18.42 4.99 18.76
CA ARG A 166 -17.25 4.17 19.08
C ARG A 166 -15.96 5.00 18.97
N THR A 167 -15.48 5.50 20.12
CA THR A 167 -14.26 6.31 20.22
C THR A 167 -13.00 5.56 19.79
N ASP A 168 -12.97 4.25 20.02
CA ASP A 168 -11.91 3.35 19.56
C ASP A 168 -11.76 3.34 18.04
N ALA A 169 -12.87 3.41 17.29
CA ALA A 169 -12.82 3.51 15.83
C ALA A 169 -12.18 4.83 15.35
N PHE A 170 -12.39 5.93 16.07
CA PHE A 170 -11.76 7.22 15.75
C PHE A 170 -10.26 7.21 16.07
N LEU A 171 -9.84 6.59 17.18
CA LEU A 171 -8.42 6.42 17.51
C LEU A 171 -7.71 5.57 16.46
N LEU A 172 -8.31 4.45 16.05
CA LEU A 172 -7.76 3.59 15.00
C LEU A 172 -7.74 4.29 13.63
N ALA A 173 -8.76 5.08 13.30
CA ALA A 173 -8.77 5.86 12.07
C ALA A 173 -7.68 6.94 12.08
N GLY A 174 -7.50 7.65 13.19
CA GLY A 174 -6.43 8.63 13.37
C GLY A 174 -5.04 7.99 13.27
N ALA A 175 -4.85 6.82 13.91
CA ALA A 175 -3.61 6.06 13.79
C ALA A 175 -3.34 5.62 12.34
N ALA A 176 -4.36 5.12 11.63
CA ALA A 176 -4.22 4.75 10.22
C ALA A 176 -3.87 5.95 9.32
N LEU A 177 -4.48 7.12 9.56
CA LEU A 177 -4.12 8.36 8.84
C LEU A 177 -2.70 8.84 9.17
N GLY A 178 -2.30 8.78 10.44
CA GLY A 178 -0.93 9.11 10.85
C GLY A 178 0.11 8.19 10.21
N LEU A 179 -0.17 6.88 10.17
CA LEU A 179 0.65 5.93 9.42
C LEU A 179 0.64 6.21 7.92
N SER A 180 -0.50 6.58 7.33
CA SER A 180 -0.59 6.96 5.93
C SER A 180 0.31 8.17 5.63
N TYR A 181 0.33 9.15 6.53
CA TYR A 181 1.21 10.31 6.43
C TYR A 181 2.70 9.90 6.51
N LEU A 182 3.05 8.99 7.41
CA LEU A 182 4.42 8.44 7.50
C LEU A 182 4.81 7.55 6.30
N ALA A 183 3.84 7.02 5.54
CA ALA A 183 4.11 6.33 4.28
C ALA A 183 4.29 7.31 3.12
N ARG A 184 3.43 8.34 3.04
CA ARG A 184 3.40 9.28 1.94
C ARG A 184 2.79 10.61 2.41
N PRO A 185 3.61 11.60 2.81
CA PRO A 185 3.10 12.90 3.17
C PRO A 185 2.48 13.53 1.92
N THR A 186 1.19 13.85 1.99
CA THR A 186 0.57 14.76 1.04
C THR A 186 1.13 16.14 1.36
N ALA A 187 2.04 16.63 0.52
CA ALA A 187 2.73 17.90 0.74
C ALA A 187 1.76 19.03 1.12
N ALA A 188 2.09 19.73 2.20
CA ALA A 188 1.70 21.12 2.44
C ALA A 188 2.67 22.04 1.70
#